data_AF-A0A3B1CWT8-F1
#
_entry.id   AF-A0A3B1CWT8-F1
#
_cell.length_a   1.000
_cell.length_b   1.000
_cell.length_c   1.000
_cell.angle_alpha   90.00
_cell.angle_beta   90.00
_cell.angle_gamma   90.00
#
_symmetry.space_group_name_H-M   'P 1'
#
loop_
_entity.id
_entity.type
_entity.pdbx_description
1 polymer ?
#
loop_
_entity_poly.entity_id
_entity_poly.type
_entity_poly.pdbx_seq_one_letter_code
_entity_poly.pdbx_strand_id
1 'polypeptide(L)'
;MKKTFTTILAAGILMLSPITSGTVFAQVIHEKVTVTPTGTLTAGEKSIISSSAVKVLRHIAQARADIHEKDLNHARGELKQALTLIDIIRATLPTARVKDHIWVAKKHLSYEDTESVIPDLIPIYISLNEIEDIVPVSKAREHINKAREHLKKGNRKGAKKELELADESLVYSEVDLPLSYTETHIISAQGFLAKKEPKKAAEALKAAEDGVQFVDVDIQSPMTQARKSLWKATKHYMTGDMTATKKDLKEARTALRKAGNSVDAKTKVKVKGLLKDIEAIEGEVDKGAKETGRDLKGLYERAKNLSLETMNLFESGRKN
;
A
#
# COMPACT_ATOMS: atom_id res chain seq x y z
N MET A 1 26.42 92.02 -0.79
CA MET A 1 27.78 92.27 -1.32
C MET A 1 28.70 91.13 -0.91
N LYS A 2 29.55 90.72 -1.85
CA LYS A 2 30.74 89.84 -1.74
C LYS A 2 30.51 88.32 -1.65
N LYS A 3 31.00 87.71 -2.72
CA LYS A 3 31.18 86.31 -3.07
C LYS A 3 32.46 85.73 -2.44
N THR A 4 32.51 84.39 -2.45
CA THR A 4 33.69 83.49 -2.65
C THR A 4 34.77 83.46 -1.56
N PHE A 5 35.13 82.27 -1.05
CA PHE A 5 36.13 81.39 -1.68
C PHE A 5 36.26 80.03 -0.97
N THR A 6 36.63 79.07 -1.80
CA THR A 6 37.01 77.66 -1.62
C THR A 6 38.22 77.47 -0.70
N THR A 7 38.30 76.38 0.08
CA THR A 7 39.51 75.55 0.18
C THR A 7 39.27 74.17 0.84
N ILE A 8 39.98 73.21 0.26
CA ILE A 8 40.05 71.76 0.51
C ILE A 8 41.04 71.47 1.64
N LEU A 9 40.80 70.49 2.52
CA LEU A 9 41.74 69.38 2.78
C LEU A 9 41.11 68.27 3.62
N ALA A 10 41.43 67.04 3.21
CA ALA A 10 41.01 65.76 3.75
C ALA A 10 41.75 65.37 5.04
N ALA A 11 41.12 64.51 5.84
CA ALA A 11 41.63 63.19 6.26
C ALA A 11 41.07 62.80 7.65
N GLY A 12 40.74 61.52 7.82
CA GLY A 12 40.69 60.91 9.16
C GLY A 12 39.43 60.11 9.43
N ILE A 13 39.47 58.85 9.02
CA ILE A 13 38.50 57.78 9.32
C ILE A 13 38.44 57.51 10.83
N LEU A 14 37.24 57.47 11.40
CA LEU A 14 36.91 56.74 12.62
C LEU A 14 35.43 56.34 12.56
N MET A 15 35.16 55.20 11.89
CA MET A 15 33.85 54.58 11.90
C MET A 15 33.63 53.92 13.27
N LEU A 16 32.79 54.55 14.10
CA LEU A 16 32.15 53.89 15.23
C LEU A 16 31.17 52.84 14.71
N SER A 17 31.40 51.58 15.07
CA SER A 17 30.46 50.47 14.85
C SER A 17 29.25 50.60 15.79
N PRO A 18 28.01 50.71 15.28
CA PRO A 18 26.84 50.38 16.09
C PRO A 18 26.66 48.86 16.11
N ILE A 19 26.67 48.29 17.32
CA ILE A 19 26.18 46.94 17.58
C ILE A 19 24.69 46.95 17.22
N THR A 20 24.35 46.52 16.01
CA THR A 20 22.97 46.26 15.62
C THR A 20 22.64 44.86 16.12
N SER A 21 21.83 44.80 17.18
CA SER A 21 21.14 43.58 17.59
C SER A 21 20.16 43.22 16.47
N GLY A 22 20.65 42.49 15.47
CA GLY A 22 19.81 41.89 14.44
C GLY A 22 18.93 40.83 15.09
N THR A 23 17.66 41.17 15.33
CA THR A 23 16.61 40.15 15.45
C THR A 23 16.54 39.43 14.12
N VAL A 24 17.13 38.24 14.07
CA VAL A 24 16.90 37.29 12.98
C VAL A 24 15.42 36.91 13.09
N PHE A 25 14.57 37.61 12.34
CA PHE A 25 13.25 37.10 12.04
C PHE A 25 13.46 35.80 11.27
N ALA A 26 13.27 34.67 11.96
CA ALA A 26 13.12 33.39 11.31
C ALA A 26 12.03 33.58 10.26
N GLN A 27 12.42 33.49 9.00
CA GLN A 27 11.51 33.51 7.88
C GLN A 27 10.68 32.24 8.02
N VAL A 28 9.52 32.36 8.68
CA VAL A 28 8.55 31.26 8.79
C VAL A 28 8.09 31.01 7.38
N ILE A 29 8.68 30.01 6.75
CA ILE A 29 8.17 29.43 5.51
C ILE A 29 6.82 28.83 5.90
N HIS A 30 5.75 29.60 5.71
CA HIS A 30 4.42 29.02 5.60
C HIS A 30 4.36 28.31 4.25
N GLU A 31 4.88 27.08 4.23
CA GLU A 31 4.50 26.15 3.19
C GLU A 31 3.01 25.94 3.37
N LYS A 32 2.23 26.52 2.45
CA LYS A 32 0.82 26.18 2.29
C LYS A 32 0.79 24.75 1.77
N VAL A 33 1.00 23.78 2.66
CA VAL A 33 0.80 22.36 2.38
C VAL A 33 -0.70 22.22 2.20
N THR A 34 -1.12 22.38 0.94
CA THR A 34 -2.44 21.98 0.53
C THR A 34 -2.36 20.46 0.51
N VAL A 35 -2.54 19.83 1.67
CA VAL A 35 -2.70 18.38 1.77
C VAL A 35 -4.07 18.10 1.17
N THR A 36 -4.14 18.09 -0.15
CA THR A 36 -5.19 17.33 -0.81
C THR A 36 -4.85 15.89 -0.49
N PRO A 37 -5.68 15.15 0.28
CA PRO A 37 -5.44 13.73 0.51
C PRO A 37 -5.58 13.06 -0.86
N THR A 38 -4.47 12.91 -1.57
CA THR A 38 -4.42 12.05 -2.74
C THR A 38 -4.34 10.64 -2.19
N GLY A 39 -5.50 10.09 -1.81
CA GLY A 39 -5.69 8.83 -1.08
C GLY A 39 -4.98 7.66 -1.73
N THR A 40 -3.67 7.59 -1.57
CA THR A 40 -2.70 6.68 -2.16
C THR A 40 -1.49 6.68 -1.24
N LEU A 41 -0.75 5.57 -1.15
CA LEU A 41 0.49 5.53 -0.39
C LEU A 41 1.41 6.68 -0.81
N THR A 42 1.72 7.55 0.15
CA THR A 42 2.66 8.65 0.04
C THR A 42 4.06 8.12 -0.24
N ALA A 43 4.95 8.99 -0.75
CA ALA A 43 6.36 8.61 -0.94
C ALA A 43 7.03 8.17 0.37
N GLY A 44 6.65 8.78 1.50
CA GLY A 44 7.12 8.39 2.83
C GLY A 44 6.66 7.00 3.24
N GLU A 45 5.35 6.70 3.11
CA GLU A 45 4.81 5.37 3.41
C GLU A 45 5.43 4.29 2.54
N LYS A 46 5.59 4.54 1.24
CA LYS A 46 6.30 3.65 0.32
C LYS A 46 7.73 3.36 0.75
N SER A 47 8.44 4.37 1.24
CA SER A 47 9.80 4.24 1.75
C SER A 47 9.86 3.43 3.06
N ILE A 48 8.89 3.61 3.96
CA ILE A 48 8.76 2.80 5.18
C ILE A 48 8.52 1.33 4.81
N ILE A 49 7.63 1.06 3.86
CA ILE A 49 7.32 -0.30 3.41
C ILE A 49 8.56 -0.96 2.80
N SER A 50 9.23 -0.31 1.84
CA SER A 50 10.44 -0.85 1.20
C SER A 50 11.58 -1.05 2.20
N SER A 51 11.88 -0.05 3.03
CA SER A 51 12.96 -0.19 4.04
C SER A 51 12.67 -1.29 5.07
N SER A 52 11.41 -1.51 5.42
CA SER A 52 11.00 -2.60 6.30
C SER A 52 11.11 -3.95 5.60
N ALA A 53 10.68 -4.06 4.33
CA ALA A 53 10.81 -5.27 3.53
C ALA A 53 12.28 -5.71 3.37
N VAL A 54 13.20 -4.78 3.09
CA VAL A 54 14.65 -5.06 3.05
C VAL A 54 15.15 -5.59 4.40
N LYS A 55 14.69 -5.03 5.52
CA LYS A 55 15.05 -5.54 6.85
C LYS A 55 14.49 -6.92 7.11
N VAL A 56 13.25 -7.23 6.68
CA VAL A 56 12.68 -8.58 6.77
C VAL A 56 13.56 -9.57 6.01
N LEU A 57 13.98 -9.26 4.77
CA LEU A 57 14.91 -10.09 3.99
C LEU A 57 16.20 -10.37 4.74
N ARG A 58 16.81 -9.32 5.31
CA ARG A 58 18.04 -9.44 6.10
C ARG A 58 17.85 -10.38 7.30
N HIS A 59 16.77 -10.24 8.06
CA HIS A 59 16.48 -11.11 9.20
C HIS A 59 16.22 -12.56 8.78
N ILE A 60 15.53 -12.80 7.66
CA ILE A 60 15.33 -14.14 7.12
C ILE A 60 16.68 -14.76 6.70
N ALA A 61 17.52 -14.00 6.00
CA ALA A 61 18.84 -14.46 5.56
C ALA A 61 19.75 -14.79 6.76
N GLN A 62 19.77 -13.94 7.80
CA GLN A 62 20.51 -14.19 9.03
C GLN A 62 19.99 -15.45 9.74
N ALA A 63 18.68 -15.60 9.89
CA ALA A 63 18.09 -16.79 10.49
C ALA A 63 18.47 -18.08 9.75
N ARG A 64 18.60 -18.05 8.41
CA ARG A 64 19.07 -19.20 7.63
C ARG A 64 20.55 -19.50 7.88
N ALA A 65 21.40 -18.47 7.99
CA ALA A 65 22.80 -18.62 8.35
C ALA A 65 22.95 -19.23 9.76
N ASP A 66 22.22 -18.69 10.74
CA ASP A 66 22.20 -19.17 12.12
C ASP A 66 21.74 -20.65 12.19
N ILE A 67 20.73 -21.05 11.40
CA ILE A 67 20.30 -22.46 11.30
C ILE A 67 21.44 -23.36 10.81
N HIS A 68 22.19 -22.91 9.81
CA HIS A 68 23.34 -23.65 9.28
C HIS A 68 24.47 -23.75 10.30
N GLU A 69 24.72 -22.68 11.06
CA GLU A 69 25.68 -22.60 12.17
C GLU A 69 25.19 -23.29 13.45
N LYS A 70 23.95 -23.78 13.46
CA LYS A 70 23.26 -24.43 14.58
C LYS A 70 22.95 -23.49 15.76
N ASP A 71 23.01 -22.18 15.57
CA ASP A 71 22.50 -21.20 16.53
C ASP A 71 20.97 -21.02 16.38
N LEU A 72 20.22 -22.04 16.81
CA LEU A 72 18.77 -22.05 16.66
C LEU A 72 18.08 -21.02 17.56
N ASN A 73 18.75 -20.49 18.58
CA ASN A 73 18.18 -19.47 19.45
C ASN A 73 18.24 -18.11 18.80
N HIS A 74 19.39 -17.76 18.21
CA HIS A 74 19.53 -16.54 17.43
C HIS A 74 18.60 -16.55 16.22
N ALA A 75 18.52 -17.68 15.50
CA ALA A 75 17.58 -17.85 14.38
C ALA A 75 16.13 -17.52 14.77
N ARG A 76 15.65 -18.01 15.93
CA ARG A 76 14.29 -17.69 16.42
C ARG A 76 14.11 -16.21 16.73
N GLY A 77 15.14 -15.56 17.28
CA GLY A 77 15.17 -14.13 17.53
C GLY A 77 15.02 -13.33 16.23
N GLU A 78 15.81 -13.66 15.22
CA GLU A 78 15.74 -13.06 13.89
C GLU A 78 14.36 -13.22 13.24
N LEU A 79 13.75 -14.41 13.30
CA LEU A 79 12.40 -14.64 12.79
C LEU A 79 11.33 -13.81 13.51
N LYS A 80 11.49 -13.53 14.81
CA LYS A 80 10.58 -12.65 15.55
C LYS A 80 10.70 -11.20 15.08
N GLN A 81 11.91 -10.73 14.79
CA GLN A 81 12.14 -9.40 14.22
C GLN A 81 11.52 -9.27 12.82
N ALA A 82 11.67 -10.31 11.99
CA ALA A 82 11.04 -10.37 10.68
C ALA A 82 9.50 -10.22 10.76
N LEU A 83 8.83 -10.96 11.67
CA LEU A 83 7.38 -10.82 11.87
C LEU A 83 6.99 -9.42 12.36
N THR A 84 7.76 -8.84 13.29
CA THR A 84 7.51 -7.47 13.79
C THR A 84 7.55 -6.44 12.66
N LEU A 85 8.49 -6.58 11.72
CA LEU A 85 8.59 -5.69 10.56
C LEU A 85 7.46 -5.91 9.54
N ILE A 86 6.96 -7.14 9.38
CA ILE A 86 5.76 -7.42 8.58
C ILE A 86 4.54 -6.69 9.16
N ASP A 87 4.40 -6.67 10.49
CA ASP A 87 3.33 -5.94 11.16
C ASP A 87 3.44 -4.41 10.96
N ILE A 88 4.66 -3.86 10.99
CA ILE A 88 4.90 -2.45 10.67
C ILE A 88 4.48 -2.12 9.24
N ILE A 89 4.80 -3.00 8.28
CA ILE A 89 4.37 -2.81 6.88
C ILE A 89 2.83 -2.78 6.80
N ARG A 90 2.16 -3.73 7.44
CA ARG A 90 0.68 -3.80 7.48
C ARG A 90 0.06 -2.56 8.12
N ALA A 91 0.65 -2.05 9.20
CA ALA A 91 0.20 -0.83 9.86
C ALA A 91 0.37 0.43 9.00
N THR A 92 1.22 0.37 7.97
CA THR A 92 1.42 1.47 6.99
C THR A 92 0.40 1.41 5.84
N LEU A 93 -0.38 0.33 5.72
CA LEU A 93 -1.33 0.17 4.63
C LEU A 93 -2.58 1.05 4.84
N PRO A 94 -3.21 1.51 3.75
CA PRO A 94 -4.44 2.29 3.86
C PRO A 94 -5.57 1.52 4.56
N THR A 95 -5.56 0.19 4.49
CA THR A 95 -6.55 -0.67 5.14
C THR A 95 -6.40 -0.74 6.66
N ALA A 96 -5.24 -0.37 7.22
CA ALA A 96 -4.90 -0.57 8.64
C ALA A 96 -5.96 0.01 9.58
N ARG A 97 -6.30 1.30 9.38
CA ARG A 97 -7.30 1.98 10.21
C ARG A 97 -8.67 1.31 10.18
N VAL A 98 -9.09 0.83 9.01
CA VAL A 98 -10.37 0.11 8.87
C VAL A 98 -10.32 -1.21 9.64
N LYS A 99 -9.23 -1.96 9.51
CA LYS A 99 -9.02 -3.24 10.21
C LYS A 99 -8.98 -3.06 11.72
N ASP A 100 -8.34 -1.99 12.21
CA ASP A 100 -8.32 -1.65 13.63
C ASP A 100 -9.73 -1.34 14.17
N HIS A 101 -10.53 -0.55 13.45
CA HIS A 101 -11.91 -0.29 13.84
C HIS A 101 -12.77 -1.56 13.81
N ILE A 102 -12.58 -2.45 12.84
CA ILE A 102 -13.25 -3.76 12.81
C ILE A 102 -12.81 -4.61 14.01
N TRP A 103 -11.52 -4.61 14.35
CA TRP A 103 -11.00 -5.33 15.50
C TRP A 103 -11.61 -4.83 16.81
N VAL A 104 -11.70 -3.50 17.00
CA VAL A 104 -12.36 -2.89 18.17
C VAL A 104 -13.81 -3.33 18.26
N ALA A 105 -14.58 -3.24 17.16
CA ALA A 105 -15.98 -3.68 17.14
C ALA A 105 -16.10 -5.19 17.47
N LYS A 106 -15.24 -6.04 16.92
CA LYS A 106 -15.19 -7.48 17.28
C LYS A 106 -14.86 -7.69 18.75
N LYS A 107 -14.00 -6.85 19.32
CA LYS A 107 -13.57 -6.94 20.73
C LYS A 107 -14.68 -6.47 21.67
N HIS A 108 -15.35 -5.35 21.42
CA HIS A 108 -16.54 -4.92 22.17
C HIS A 108 -17.65 -5.96 22.08
N LEU A 109 -17.89 -6.50 20.89
CA LEU A 109 -18.80 -7.62 20.69
C LEU A 109 -18.36 -8.93 21.38
N SER A 110 -17.22 -8.99 22.07
CA SER A 110 -16.89 -10.13 22.94
C SER A 110 -17.40 -9.99 24.38
N TYR A 111 -17.77 -8.79 24.82
CA TYR A 111 -18.22 -8.55 26.19
C TYR A 111 -19.40 -7.56 26.36
N GLU A 112 -19.74 -6.74 25.35
CA GLU A 112 -20.87 -5.78 25.41
C GLU A 112 -22.13 -6.29 24.72
N ASP A 113 -23.28 -5.68 24.97
CA ASP A 113 -24.50 -6.02 24.22
C ASP A 113 -24.44 -5.53 22.77
N THR A 114 -25.22 -6.17 21.89
CA THR A 114 -25.18 -5.88 20.45
C THR A 114 -25.56 -4.44 20.12
N GLU A 115 -26.41 -3.82 20.93
CA GLU A 115 -26.85 -2.42 20.77
C GLU A 115 -25.69 -1.44 21.03
N SER A 116 -24.86 -1.72 22.04
CA SER A 116 -23.69 -0.92 22.40
C SER A 116 -22.59 -0.94 21.33
N VAL A 117 -22.55 -1.96 20.48
CA VAL A 117 -21.56 -2.11 19.40
C VAL A 117 -22.01 -1.43 18.10
N ILE A 118 -23.29 -1.06 17.94
CA ILE A 118 -23.77 -0.38 16.71
C ILE A 118 -23.00 0.93 16.41
N PRO A 119 -22.69 1.79 17.40
CA PRO A 119 -21.87 2.99 17.19
C PRO A 119 -20.47 2.70 16.65
N ASP A 120 -19.86 1.55 16.99
CA ASP A 120 -18.51 1.18 16.51
C ASP A 120 -18.45 0.98 15.00
N LEU A 121 -19.61 0.77 14.34
CA LEU A 121 -19.66 0.68 12.89
C LEU A 121 -19.43 2.03 12.21
N ILE A 122 -19.68 3.16 12.88
CA ILE A 122 -19.58 4.50 12.28
C ILE A 122 -18.14 4.81 11.84
N PRO A 123 -17.11 4.68 12.70
CA PRO A 123 -15.71 4.83 12.27
C PRO A 123 -15.32 3.90 11.13
N ILE A 124 -15.84 2.67 11.09
CA ILE A 124 -15.56 1.72 9.99
C ILE A 124 -16.08 2.29 8.67
N TYR A 125 -17.32 2.80 8.60
CA TYR A 125 -17.85 3.42 7.38
C TYR A 125 -17.06 4.64 6.94
N ILE A 126 -16.63 5.48 7.88
CA ILE A 126 -15.81 6.66 7.60
C ILE A 126 -14.49 6.22 6.97
N SER A 127 -13.77 5.29 7.59
CA SER A 127 -12.49 4.83 7.05
C SER A 127 -12.64 4.05 5.74
N LEU A 128 -13.74 3.32 5.51
CA LEU A 128 -14.04 2.74 4.19
C LEU A 128 -14.20 3.81 3.11
N ASN A 129 -14.84 4.95 3.43
CA ASN A 129 -14.97 6.09 2.50
C ASN A 129 -13.62 6.79 2.25
N GLU A 130 -12.71 6.80 3.22
CA GLU A 130 -11.38 7.41 3.06
C GLU A 130 -10.51 6.62 2.07
N ILE A 131 -10.71 5.30 1.96
CA ILE A 131 -9.85 4.40 1.16
C ILE A 131 -10.53 3.83 -0.08
N GLU A 132 -11.81 4.15 -0.31
CA GLU A 132 -12.53 3.63 -1.47
C GLU A 132 -12.02 4.17 -2.81
N ASP A 133 -11.02 5.06 -2.82
CA ASP A 133 -10.26 5.58 -3.97
C ASP A 133 -8.99 4.79 -4.29
N ILE A 134 -8.71 3.73 -3.52
CA ILE A 134 -7.50 2.91 -3.66
C ILE A 134 -7.71 1.44 -3.37
N VAL A 135 -8.66 1.10 -2.51
CA VAL A 135 -8.94 -0.27 -2.12
C VAL A 135 -10.37 -0.61 -2.54
N PRO A 136 -10.60 -1.76 -3.19
CA PRO A 136 -11.95 -2.26 -3.42
C PRO A 136 -12.67 -2.55 -2.09
N VAL A 137 -13.49 -1.61 -1.62
CA VAL A 137 -14.20 -1.73 -0.33
C VAL A 137 -15.63 -2.27 -0.42
N SER A 138 -16.15 -2.54 -1.62
CA SER A 138 -17.57 -2.86 -1.82
C SER A 138 -18.00 -4.11 -1.05
N LYS A 139 -17.19 -5.17 -1.07
CA LYS A 139 -17.43 -6.39 -0.29
C LYS A 139 -17.35 -6.14 1.21
N ALA A 140 -16.35 -5.39 1.67
CA ALA A 140 -16.22 -5.01 3.07
C ALA A 140 -17.49 -4.28 3.54
N ARG A 141 -17.95 -3.30 2.76
CA ARG A 141 -19.17 -2.54 3.05
C ARG A 141 -20.42 -3.42 3.10
N GLU A 142 -20.54 -4.39 2.19
CA GLU A 142 -21.63 -5.37 2.20
C GLU A 142 -21.64 -6.16 3.51
N HIS A 143 -20.48 -6.67 3.93
CA HIS A 143 -20.34 -7.39 5.20
C HIS A 143 -20.60 -6.50 6.42
N ILE A 144 -20.14 -5.25 6.44
CA ILE A 144 -20.48 -4.31 7.53
C ILE A 144 -21.99 -4.04 7.59
N ASN A 145 -22.69 -3.94 6.46
CA ASN A 145 -24.14 -3.80 6.43
C ASN A 145 -24.84 -5.03 7.02
N LYS A 146 -24.41 -6.25 6.66
CA LYS A 146 -24.92 -7.49 7.25
C LYS A 146 -24.61 -7.58 8.74
N ALA A 147 -23.44 -7.15 9.18
CA ALA A 147 -23.08 -7.08 10.59
C ALA A 147 -24.05 -6.17 11.36
N ARG A 148 -24.38 -5.00 10.81
CA ARG A 148 -25.38 -4.09 11.39
C ARG A 148 -26.76 -4.74 11.52
N GLU A 149 -27.21 -5.47 10.50
CA GLU A 149 -28.48 -6.21 10.56
C GLU A 149 -28.47 -7.27 11.66
N HIS A 150 -27.36 -7.99 11.83
CA HIS A 150 -27.21 -8.96 12.90
C HIS A 150 -27.21 -8.30 14.29
N LEU A 151 -26.52 -7.16 14.47
CA LEU A 151 -26.51 -6.42 15.73
C LEU A 151 -27.93 -5.96 16.12
N LYS A 152 -28.70 -5.42 15.18
CA LYS A 152 -30.10 -5.02 15.39
C LYS A 152 -31.03 -6.17 15.80
N LYS A 153 -30.66 -7.41 15.44
CA LYS A 153 -31.42 -8.64 15.76
C LYS A 153 -30.90 -9.34 17.02
N GLY A 154 -29.96 -8.75 17.77
CA GLY A 154 -29.30 -9.43 18.90
C GLY A 154 -28.39 -10.60 18.49
N ASN A 155 -28.13 -10.80 17.21
CA ASN A 155 -27.37 -11.94 16.71
C ASN A 155 -25.86 -11.66 16.76
N ARG A 156 -25.29 -11.80 17.96
CA ARG A 156 -23.86 -11.62 18.23
C ARG A 156 -22.95 -12.47 17.34
N LYS A 157 -23.27 -13.75 17.15
CA LYS A 157 -22.45 -14.67 16.34
C LYS A 157 -22.43 -14.27 14.87
N GLY A 158 -23.60 -13.93 14.32
CA GLY A 158 -23.72 -13.43 12.95
C GLY A 158 -22.95 -12.12 12.74
N ALA A 159 -23.11 -11.17 13.66
CA ALA A 159 -22.40 -9.89 13.59
C ALA A 159 -20.87 -10.08 13.62
N LYS A 160 -20.37 -10.94 14.52
CA LYS A 160 -18.94 -11.25 14.60
C LYS A 160 -18.42 -11.89 13.30
N LYS A 161 -19.18 -12.81 12.71
CA LYS A 161 -18.80 -13.47 11.46
C LYS A 161 -18.75 -12.49 10.29
N GLU A 162 -19.72 -11.60 10.17
CA GLU A 162 -19.73 -10.59 9.12
C GLU A 162 -18.62 -9.55 9.30
N LEU A 163 -18.31 -9.13 10.53
CA LEU A 163 -17.15 -8.27 10.80
C LEU A 163 -15.83 -8.95 10.38
N GLU A 164 -15.70 -10.25 10.60
CA GLU A 164 -14.54 -11.02 10.16
C GLU A 164 -14.44 -11.13 8.63
N LEU A 165 -15.55 -11.40 7.94
CA LEU A 165 -15.59 -11.38 6.48
C LEU A 165 -15.30 -9.99 5.89
N ALA A 166 -15.69 -8.92 6.59
CA ALA A 166 -15.34 -7.56 6.20
C ALA A 166 -13.83 -7.34 6.26
N ASP A 167 -13.18 -7.74 7.35
CA ASP A 167 -11.72 -7.67 7.51
C ASP A 167 -10.98 -8.48 6.42
N GLU A 168 -11.40 -9.73 6.21
CA GLU A 168 -10.83 -10.61 5.17
C GLU A 168 -10.99 -10.07 3.75
N SER A 169 -12.02 -9.24 3.50
CA SER A 169 -12.25 -8.64 2.19
C SER A 169 -11.38 -7.39 1.92
N LEU A 170 -10.74 -6.83 2.94
CA LEU A 170 -9.86 -5.66 2.85
C LEU A 170 -8.42 -6.08 2.55
N VAL A 171 -8.18 -6.51 1.32
CA VAL A 171 -6.87 -6.95 0.85
C VAL A 171 -6.26 -5.91 -0.08
N TYR A 172 -5.20 -5.24 0.38
CA TYR A 172 -4.31 -4.46 -0.49
C TYR A 172 -3.32 -5.40 -1.17
N SER A 173 -3.81 -6.09 -2.19
CA SER A 173 -3.14 -7.26 -2.79
C SER A 173 -1.69 -7.06 -3.24
N GLU A 174 -1.27 -5.82 -3.54
CA GLU A 174 0.13 -5.45 -3.86
C GLU A 174 1.11 -5.77 -2.72
N VAL A 175 0.64 -5.66 -1.47
CA VAL A 175 1.49 -5.81 -0.28
C VAL A 175 1.00 -6.97 0.58
N ASP A 176 -0.31 -7.15 0.74
CA ASP A 176 -0.87 -8.15 1.66
C ASP A 176 -0.61 -9.60 1.23
N LEU A 177 -0.71 -9.91 -0.06
CA LEU A 177 -0.53 -11.28 -0.56
C LEU A 177 0.91 -11.79 -0.42
N PRO A 178 1.93 -11.08 -0.95
CA PRO A 178 3.31 -11.51 -0.79
C PRO A 178 3.74 -11.54 0.68
N LEU A 179 3.30 -10.59 1.52
CA LEU A 179 3.57 -10.62 2.97
C LEU A 179 2.93 -11.81 3.67
N SER A 180 1.69 -12.15 3.33
CA SER A 180 1.00 -13.30 3.95
C SER A 180 1.68 -14.62 3.56
N TYR A 181 2.18 -14.72 2.32
CA TYR A 181 3.00 -15.85 1.88
C TYR A 181 4.30 -15.94 2.68
N THR A 182 5.06 -14.84 2.79
CA THR A 182 6.28 -14.77 3.61
C THR A 182 6.01 -15.16 5.06
N GLU A 183 4.99 -14.56 5.68
CA GLU A 183 4.65 -14.82 7.08
C GLU A 183 4.31 -16.29 7.32
N THR A 184 3.51 -16.90 6.45
CA THR A 184 3.17 -18.33 6.52
C THR A 184 4.43 -19.20 6.55
N HIS A 185 5.43 -18.85 5.73
CA HIS A 185 6.69 -19.57 5.69
C HIS A 185 7.59 -19.28 6.91
N ILE A 186 7.59 -18.06 7.45
CA ILE A 186 8.29 -17.74 8.71
C ILE A 186 7.67 -18.53 9.88
N ILE A 187 6.35 -18.56 10.00
CA ILE A 187 5.63 -19.31 11.04
C ILE A 187 5.90 -20.81 10.89
N SER A 188 5.88 -21.33 9.67
CA SER A 188 6.25 -22.73 9.39
C SER A 188 7.68 -23.03 9.83
N ALA A 189 8.63 -22.15 9.53
CA ALA A 189 10.01 -22.28 9.96
C ALA A 189 10.15 -22.29 11.48
N GLN A 190 9.45 -21.38 12.19
CA GLN A 190 9.41 -21.40 13.66
C GLN A 190 8.86 -22.73 14.20
N GLY A 191 7.79 -23.26 13.59
CA GLY A 191 7.24 -24.57 13.91
C GLY A 191 8.23 -25.72 13.70
N PHE A 192 8.99 -25.71 12.60
CA PHE A 192 10.05 -26.68 12.34
C PHE A 192 11.21 -26.56 13.34
N LEU A 193 11.62 -25.34 13.70
CA LEU A 193 12.63 -25.11 14.74
C LEU A 193 12.16 -25.60 16.12
N ALA A 194 10.88 -25.50 16.44
CA ALA A 194 10.30 -26.05 17.67
C ALA A 194 10.32 -27.59 17.66
N LYS A 195 10.11 -28.21 16.50
CA LYS A 195 10.18 -29.67 16.28
C LYS A 195 11.60 -30.21 16.10
N LYS A 196 12.63 -29.37 16.20
CA LYS A 196 14.04 -29.71 15.95
C LYS A 196 14.29 -30.23 14.52
N GLU A 197 13.59 -29.64 13.54
CA GLU A 197 13.72 -29.95 12.11
C GLU A 197 14.39 -28.78 11.35
N PRO A 198 15.66 -28.43 11.64
CA PRO A 198 16.31 -27.22 11.10
C PRO A 198 16.41 -27.19 9.58
N LYS A 199 16.54 -28.36 8.93
CA LYS A 199 16.56 -28.44 7.46
C LYS A 199 15.24 -27.97 6.84
N LYS A 200 14.10 -28.43 7.38
CA LYS A 200 12.76 -27.99 6.93
C LYS A 200 12.53 -26.51 7.23
N ALA A 201 13.07 -26.01 8.35
CA ALA A 201 13.04 -24.58 8.65
C ALA A 201 13.79 -23.77 7.60
N ALA A 202 15.00 -24.17 7.23
CA ALA A 202 15.79 -23.49 6.19
C ALA A 202 15.14 -23.53 4.80
N GLU A 203 14.46 -24.62 4.44
CA GLU A 203 13.67 -24.75 3.21
C GLU A 203 12.46 -23.80 3.21
N ALA A 204 11.72 -23.73 4.33
CA ALA A 204 10.61 -22.79 4.47
C ALA A 204 11.09 -21.33 4.40
N LEU A 205 12.21 -20.99 5.05
CA LEU A 205 12.77 -19.64 4.98
C LEU A 205 13.27 -19.26 3.58
N LYS A 206 13.73 -20.24 2.79
CA LYS A 206 14.08 -19.99 1.39
C LYS A 206 12.85 -19.53 0.59
N ALA A 207 11.70 -20.13 0.82
CA ALA A 207 10.43 -19.69 0.23
C ALA A 207 9.99 -18.31 0.76
N ALA A 208 10.21 -18.03 2.06
CA ALA A 208 9.88 -16.72 2.64
C ALA A 208 10.65 -15.56 1.99
N GLU A 209 11.94 -15.74 1.65
CA GLU A 209 12.76 -14.74 0.95
C GLU A 209 12.14 -14.31 -0.38
N ASP A 210 11.63 -15.28 -1.16
CA ASP A 210 11.08 -15.01 -2.48
C ASP A 210 9.83 -14.09 -2.39
N GLY A 211 9.02 -14.22 -1.34
CA GLY A 211 7.85 -13.37 -1.10
C GLY A 211 8.20 -11.92 -0.72
N VAL A 212 9.26 -11.69 0.07
CA VAL A 212 9.61 -10.33 0.54
C VAL A 212 10.32 -9.53 -0.53
N GLN A 213 11.16 -10.19 -1.34
CA GLN A 213 11.82 -9.55 -2.49
C GLN A 213 10.79 -8.94 -3.45
N PHE A 214 9.60 -9.53 -3.54
CA PHE A 214 8.50 -8.98 -4.31
C PHE A 214 7.94 -7.68 -3.73
N VAL A 215 7.75 -7.57 -2.41
CA VAL A 215 7.21 -6.35 -1.76
C VAL A 215 8.11 -5.14 -2.02
N ASP A 216 9.43 -5.34 -1.95
CA ASP A 216 10.42 -4.27 -2.15
C ASP A 216 10.44 -3.76 -3.60
N VAL A 217 10.31 -4.67 -4.58
CA VAL A 217 10.40 -4.34 -6.01
C VAL A 217 9.05 -3.90 -6.60
N ASP A 218 7.93 -4.50 -6.17
CA ASP A 218 6.65 -4.43 -6.90
C ASP A 218 5.75 -3.26 -6.49
N ILE A 219 5.93 -2.69 -5.29
CA ILE A 219 5.11 -1.55 -4.83
C ILE A 219 5.30 -0.28 -5.68
N GLN A 220 6.41 -0.20 -6.43
CA GLN A 220 6.65 0.83 -7.44
C GLN A 220 6.51 0.33 -8.88
N SER A 221 6.14 -0.94 -9.11
CA SER A 221 6.21 -1.50 -10.46
C SER A 221 5.20 -0.84 -11.40
N PRO A 222 5.53 -0.78 -12.70
CA PRO A 222 4.57 -0.31 -13.67
C PRO A 222 3.32 -1.20 -13.76
N MET A 223 3.37 -2.47 -13.35
CA MET A 223 2.19 -3.34 -13.32
C MET A 223 1.21 -2.93 -12.23
N THR A 224 1.73 -2.66 -11.03
CA THR A 224 1.00 -2.10 -9.90
C THR A 224 0.31 -0.78 -10.25
N GLN A 225 1.07 0.14 -10.87
CA GLN A 225 0.54 1.42 -11.33
C GLN A 225 -0.60 1.24 -12.35
N ALA A 226 -0.44 0.31 -13.30
CA ALA A 226 -1.47 0.03 -14.29
C ALA A 226 -2.78 -0.44 -13.66
N ARG A 227 -2.70 -1.41 -12.74
CA ARG A 227 -3.87 -1.96 -12.06
C ARG A 227 -4.62 -0.91 -11.25
N LYS A 228 -3.89 -0.06 -10.52
CA LYS A 228 -4.46 1.07 -9.77
C LYS A 228 -5.22 2.00 -10.70
N SER A 229 -4.63 2.39 -11.82
CA SER A 229 -5.30 3.27 -12.78
C SER A 229 -6.54 2.59 -13.41
N LEU A 230 -6.51 1.30 -13.73
CA LEU A 230 -7.71 0.58 -14.21
C LEU A 230 -8.84 0.53 -13.18
N TRP A 231 -8.50 0.38 -11.91
CA TRP A 231 -9.47 0.42 -10.82
C TRP A 231 -10.13 1.81 -10.72
N LYS A 232 -9.32 2.89 -10.79
CA LYS A 232 -9.84 4.27 -10.81
C LYS A 232 -10.73 4.53 -12.02
N ALA A 233 -10.32 4.09 -13.20
CA ALA A 233 -11.12 4.19 -14.43
C ALA A 233 -12.49 3.52 -14.26
N THR A 234 -12.52 2.33 -13.65
CA THR A 234 -13.78 1.63 -13.35
C THR A 234 -14.67 2.44 -12.42
N LYS A 235 -14.10 3.02 -11.34
CA LYS A 235 -14.86 3.83 -10.38
C LYS A 235 -15.41 5.10 -11.03
N HIS A 236 -14.56 5.89 -11.69
CA HIS A 236 -14.97 7.12 -12.34
C HIS A 236 -16.05 6.87 -13.41
N TYR A 237 -15.95 5.76 -14.14
CA TYR A 237 -16.97 5.39 -15.10
C TYR A 237 -18.31 5.10 -14.42
N MET A 238 -18.30 4.34 -13.33
CA MET A 238 -19.50 4.04 -12.55
C MET A 238 -20.15 5.28 -11.93
N THR A 239 -19.37 6.33 -11.67
CA THR A 239 -19.88 7.62 -11.17
C THR A 239 -20.20 8.61 -12.29
N GLY A 240 -20.05 8.23 -13.56
CA GLY A 240 -20.35 9.08 -14.72
C GLY A 240 -19.25 10.08 -15.12
N ASP A 241 -18.08 10.04 -14.49
CA ASP A 241 -16.95 10.93 -14.80
C ASP A 241 -16.11 10.36 -15.96
N MET A 242 -16.55 10.65 -17.19
CA MET A 242 -15.91 10.17 -18.41
C MET A 242 -14.52 10.79 -18.63
N THR A 243 -14.31 12.02 -18.18
CA THR A 243 -13.01 12.71 -18.30
C THR A 243 -11.96 12.06 -17.42
N ALA A 244 -12.29 11.80 -16.15
CA ALA A 244 -11.39 11.11 -15.25
C ALA A 244 -11.17 9.65 -15.67
N THR A 245 -12.20 8.97 -16.17
CA THR A 245 -12.09 7.61 -16.74
C THR A 245 -11.03 7.55 -17.85
N LYS A 246 -11.10 8.45 -18.84
CA LYS A 246 -10.12 8.52 -19.95
C LYS A 246 -8.71 8.82 -19.47
N LYS A 247 -8.57 9.72 -18.49
CA LYS A 247 -7.29 10.04 -17.89
C LYS A 247 -6.67 8.79 -17.26
N ASP A 248 -7.43 8.05 -16.46
CA ASP A 248 -6.96 6.84 -15.79
C ASP A 248 -6.63 5.71 -16.79
N LEU A 249 -7.42 5.54 -17.86
CA LEU A 249 -7.09 4.57 -18.92
C LEU A 249 -5.76 4.90 -19.61
N LYS A 250 -5.48 6.18 -19.86
CA LYS A 250 -4.21 6.64 -20.42
C LYS A 250 -3.03 6.37 -19.47
N GLU A 251 -3.22 6.60 -18.18
CA GLU A 251 -2.22 6.27 -17.14
C GLU A 251 -1.96 4.76 -17.09
N ALA A 252 -3.02 3.95 -17.10
CA ALA A 252 -2.93 2.49 -17.13
C ALA A 252 -2.14 1.99 -18.34
N ARG A 253 -2.44 2.52 -19.53
CA ARG A 253 -1.74 2.19 -20.78
C ARG A 253 -0.26 2.52 -20.71
N THR A 254 0.09 3.67 -20.14
CA THR A 254 1.49 4.11 -19.99
C THR A 254 2.26 3.17 -19.07
N ALA A 255 1.64 2.78 -17.96
CA ALA A 255 2.22 1.88 -16.99
C ALA A 255 2.37 0.45 -17.55
N LEU A 256 1.37 -0.09 -18.27
CA LEU A 256 1.48 -1.39 -18.95
C LEU A 256 2.57 -1.43 -20.02
N ARG A 257 2.75 -0.34 -20.79
CA ARG A 257 3.85 -0.27 -21.77
C ARG A 257 5.21 -0.37 -21.11
N LYS A 258 5.40 0.31 -19.97
CA LYS A 258 6.62 0.18 -19.16
C LYS A 258 6.78 -1.25 -18.62
N ALA A 259 5.71 -1.86 -18.11
CA ALA A 259 5.74 -3.23 -17.61
C ALA A 259 6.12 -4.24 -18.71
N GLY A 260 5.58 -4.09 -19.92
CA GLY A 260 5.86 -4.96 -21.06
C GLY A 260 7.33 -4.98 -21.51
N ASN A 261 8.15 -4.01 -21.07
CA ASN A 261 9.57 -3.94 -21.36
C ASN A 261 10.43 -4.72 -20.34
N SER A 262 9.88 -5.08 -19.18
CA SER A 262 10.60 -5.69 -18.06
C SER A 262 10.14 -7.10 -17.71
N VAL A 263 9.30 -7.72 -18.53
CA VAL A 263 8.70 -9.05 -18.29
C VAL A 263 9.09 -10.07 -19.36
N ASP A 264 8.95 -11.36 -19.03
CA ASP A 264 9.21 -12.48 -19.93
C ASP A 264 8.27 -12.49 -21.16
N ALA A 265 8.62 -13.30 -22.17
CA ALA A 265 7.90 -13.36 -23.43
C ALA A 265 6.41 -13.75 -23.27
N LYS A 266 6.08 -14.67 -22.37
CA LYS A 266 4.71 -15.13 -22.12
C LYS A 266 3.89 -14.02 -21.47
N THR A 267 4.44 -13.36 -20.46
CA THR A 267 3.80 -12.21 -19.81
C THR A 267 3.64 -11.03 -20.76
N LYS A 268 4.63 -10.78 -21.64
CA LYS A 268 4.58 -9.70 -22.64
C LYS A 268 3.40 -9.86 -23.61
N VAL A 269 3.03 -11.09 -23.98
CA VAL A 269 1.83 -11.37 -24.80
C VAL A 269 0.56 -10.97 -24.05
N LYS A 270 0.45 -11.32 -22.77
CA LYS A 270 -0.71 -10.96 -21.94
C LYS A 270 -0.81 -9.44 -21.75
N VAL A 271 0.31 -8.75 -21.54
CA VAL A 271 0.37 -7.28 -21.47
C VAL A 271 -0.12 -6.63 -22.77
N LYS A 272 0.30 -7.15 -23.94
CA LYS A 272 -0.20 -6.67 -25.24
C LYS A 272 -1.71 -6.84 -25.38
N GLY A 273 -2.27 -7.95 -24.88
CA GLY A 273 -3.71 -8.17 -24.82
C GLY A 273 -4.42 -7.09 -24.00
N LEU A 274 -3.95 -6.81 -22.79
CA LEU A 274 -4.51 -5.76 -21.93
C LEU A 274 -4.42 -4.36 -22.59
N LEU A 275 -3.31 -4.05 -23.26
CA LEU A 275 -3.15 -2.78 -23.97
C LEU A 275 -4.18 -2.61 -25.11
N LYS A 276 -4.42 -3.67 -25.88
CA LYS A 276 -5.43 -3.65 -26.95
C LYS A 276 -6.84 -3.45 -26.39
N ASP A 277 -7.15 -4.09 -25.27
CA ASP A 277 -8.45 -3.98 -24.64
C ASP A 277 -8.68 -2.59 -24.02
N ILE A 278 -7.64 -1.95 -23.47
CA ILE A 278 -7.71 -0.54 -23.05
C ILE A 278 -8.07 0.35 -24.24
N GLU A 279 -7.40 0.17 -25.38
CA GLU A 279 -7.65 0.99 -26.57
C GLU A 279 -9.08 0.81 -27.10
N ALA A 280 -9.60 -0.43 -27.07
CA ALA A 280 -10.99 -0.71 -27.43
C ALA A 280 -11.98 -0.01 -26.47
N ILE A 281 -11.75 -0.11 -25.16
CA ILE A 281 -12.61 0.53 -24.15
C ILE A 281 -12.53 2.06 -24.26
N GLU A 282 -11.34 2.64 -24.44
CA GLU A 282 -11.14 4.10 -24.59
C GLU A 282 -12.05 4.69 -25.69
N GLY A 283 -12.25 3.95 -26.80
CA GLY A 283 -13.13 4.36 -27.91
C GLY A 283 -14.62 4.29 -27.59
N GLU A 284 -15.01 3.56 -26.55
CA GLU A 284 -16.41 3.32 -26.17
C GLU A 284 -16.83 4.11 -24.92
N VAL A 285 -15.90 4.73 -24.19
CA VAL A 285 -16.18 5.45 -22.92
C VAL A 285 -17.30 6.48 -23.08
N ASP A 286 -17.27 7.28 -24.14
CA ASP A 286 -18.26 8.35 -24.35
C ASP A 286 -19.68 7.83 -24.64
N LYS A 287 -19.82 6.55 -24.99
CA LYS A 287 -21.13 5.94 -25.28
C LYS A 287 -21.90 5.56 -24.01
N GLY A 288 -21.28 5.58 -22.83
CA GLY A 288 -21.97 5.40 -21.56
C GLY A 288 -22.68 4.04 -21.36
N ALA A 289 -22.32 3.02 -22.15
CA ALA A 289 -22.97 1.71 -22.13
C ALA A 289 -22.63 0.90 -20.87
N LYS A 290 -23.61 0.17 -20.31
CA LYS A 290 -23.39 -0.73 -19.16
C LYS A 290 -22.33 -1.80 -19.46
N GLU A 291 -22.21 -2.17 -20.72
CA GLU A 291 -21.21 -3.07 -21.29
C GLU A 291 -19.80 -2.56 -21.00
N THR A 292 -19.52 -1.27 -21.26
CA THR A 292 -18.20 -0.65 -21.01
C THR A 292 -17.82 -0.72 -19.53
N GLY A 293 -18.77 -0.53 -18.62
CA GLY A 293 -18.53 -0.68 -17.18
C GLY A 293 -18.18 -2.13 -16.78
N ARG A 294 -18.82 -3.12 -17.41
CA ARG A 294 -18.48 -4.54 -17.22
C ARG A 294 -17.09 -4.86 -17.78
N ASP A 295 -16.77 -4.33 -18.95
CA ASP A 295 -15.47 -4.54 -19.61
C ASP A 295 -14.32 -3.91 -18.82
N LEU A 296 -14.51 -2.70 -18.27
CA LEU A 296 -13.57 -2.06 -17.35
C LEU A 296 -13.27 -2.92 -16.12
N LYS A 297 -14.32 -3.43 -15.48
CA LYS A 297 -14.17 -4.35 -14.34
C LYS A 297 -13.43 -5.63 -14.74
N GLY A 298 -13.78 -6.23 -15.86
CA GLY A 298 -13.12 -7.42 -16.38
C GLY A 298 -11.65 -7.18 -16.73
N LEU A 299 -11.32 -6.00 -17.24
CA LEU A 299 -9.96 -5.57 -17.53
C LEU A 299 -9.13 -5.39 -16.25
N TYR A 300 -9.70 -4.76 -15.22
CA TYR A 300 -9.07 -4.66 -13.90
C TYR A 300 -8.77 -6.05 -13.31
N GLU A 301 -9.74 -6.97 -13.33
CA GLU A 301 -9.54 -8.32 -12.79
C GLU A 301 -8.45 -9.11 -13.54
N ARG A 302 -8.36 -8.96 -14.86
CA ARG A 302 -7.29 -9.58 -15.65
C ARG A 302 -5.92 -8.95 -15.38
N ALA A 303 -5.84 -7.63 -15.22
CA ALA A 303 -4.60 -6.96 -14.82
C ALA A 303 -4.15 -7.38 -13.41
N LYS A 304 -5.11 -7.53 -12.48
CA LYS A 304 -4.86 -8.10 -11.16
C LYS A 304 -4.30 -9.50 -11.26
N ASN A 305 -4.97 -10.39 -11.99
CA ASN A 305 -4.51 -11.77 -12.16
C ASN A 305 -3.15 -11.85 -12.84
N LEU A 306 -2.87 -10.99 -13.82
CA LEU A 306 -1.56 -10.95 -14.47
C LEU A 306 -0.45 -10.52 -13.50
N SER A 307 -0.71 -9.54 -12.64
CA SER A 307 0.21 -9.16 -11.55
C SER A 307 0.45 -10.35 -10.61
N LEU A 308 -0.59 -11.12 -10.26
CA LEU A 308 -0.47 -12.36 -9.48
C LEU A 308 0.26 -13.48 -10.22
N GLU A 309 0.07 -13.63 -11.53
CA GLU A 309 0.77 -14.63 -12.33
C GLU A 309 2.25 -14.29 -12.51
N THR A 310 2.58 -12.99 -12.62
CA THR A 310 3.98 -12.56 -12.55
C THR A 310 4.58 -12.86 -11.18
N MET A 311 3.78 -12.88 -10.10
CA MET A 311 4.21 -13.41 -8.79
C MET A 311 4.52 -14.91 -8.87
N ASN A 312 3.63 -15.72 -9.46
CA ASN A 312 3.83 -17.18 -9.57
C ASN A 312 4.92 -17.60 -10.60
N LEU A 313 5.22 -16.75 -11.59
CA LEU A 313 6.30 -17.01 -12.55
C LEU A 313 7.69 -16.95 -11.89
N PHE A 314 7.86 -16.19 -10.80
CA PHE A 314 9.07 -16.28 -9.96
C PHE A 314 9.18 -17.63 -9.24
N GLU A 315 8.07 -18.24 -8.84
CA GLU A 315 8.05 -19.59 -8.23
C GLU A 315 8.44 -20.69 -9.23
N SER A 316 8.03 -20.55 -10.50
CA SER A 316 8.29 -21.56 -11.55
C SER A 316 9.58 -21.36 -12.34
N GLY A 317 10.16 -20.15 -12.31
CA GLY A 317 11.33 -19.74 -13.10
C GLY A 317 12.69 -20.29 -12.65
N ARG A 318 12.74 -21.16 -11.63
CA ARG A 318 13.96 -21.85 -11.16
C ARG A 318 13.90 -23.38 -11.24
N LYS A 319 12.97 -23.94 -12.03
CA LYS A 319 12.97 -25.37 -12.38
C LYS A 319 13.62 -25.69 -13.73
N ASN A 320 14.34 -24.73 -14.33
CA ASN A 320 15.25 -24.97 -15.45
C ASN A 320 16.64 -24.48 -15.07
#